data_AF-A0A954P267-F1
#
_entry.id   AF-A0A954P267-F1
#
_cell.length_a   1.000
_cell.length_b   1.000
_cell.length_c   1.000
_cell.angle_alpha   90.00
_cell.angle_beta   90.00
_cell.angle_gamma   90.00
#
_symmetry.space_group_name_H-M   'P 1'
#
loop_
_entity.id
_entity.type
_entity.pdbx_description
1 polymer ?
#
loop_
_entity_poly.entity_id
_entity_poly.type
_entity_poly.pdbx_seq_one_letter_code
_entity_poly.pdbx_strand_id
1 'polypeptide(L)'
;MSDSRPRGERRLQIVGLLAGTALLAVGGAVAFGSPVAVLRAYLVAWAYWWTLAVGGLGLACLHQTTSGRWGLVTSRAFEAMARTLPLLGLAFAPVLLRLGDIYPWYGVDAETLGNRAMWLNPQAFFGRTTGYFVVWTVLAWTVSSWSGRRDSAPKPEQRSGLIKLGAAGLLLFVLTTSFAALDWFMSLEPDWYSTIYGALFIIDAGLIALAVGILTAWSRRDSAAMREYATVES
;
A
#
# COMPACT_ATOMS: atom_id res chain seq x y z
N MET A 1 9.65 20.45 23.04
CA MET A 1 9.61 19.85 21.68
C MET A 1 8.39 20.43 20.97
N SER A 2 8.51 21.63 20.40
CA SER A 2 7.37 22.33 19.77
C SER A 2 7.09 21.77 18.39
N ASP A 3 5.85 21.34 18.15
CA ASP A 3 5.37 20.84 16.87
C ASP A 3 5.43 21.97 15.81
N SER A 4 6.53 22.03 15.07
CA SER A 4 6.79 23.02 14.01
C SER A 4 6.26 22.55 12.65
N ARG A 5 5.04 22.00 12.60
CA ARG A 5 4.38 21.72 11.32
C ARG A 5 3.79 23.02 10.77
N PRO A 6 4.05 23.37 9.50
CA PRO A 6 3.46 24.57 8.89
C PRO A 6 1.93 24.50 8.97
N ARG A 7 1.28 25.59 9.40
CA ARG A 7 -0.16 25.67 9.74
C ARG A 7 -1.10 25.11 8.65
N GLY A 8 -0.68 25.08 7.38
CA GLY A 8 -1.42 24.51 6.26
C GLY A 8 -1.53 22.97 6.27
N GLU A 9 -0.46 22.26 6.66
CA GLU A 9 -0.46 20.78 6.68
C GLU A 9 -1.41 20.23 7.74
N ARG A 10 -1.42 20.85 8.92
CA ARG A 10 -2.33 20.50 10.01
C ARG A 10 -3.79 20.74 9.62
N ARG A 11 -4.09 21.81 8.87
CA ARG A 11 -5.45 22.07 8.35
C ARG A 11 -5.87 21.01 7.32
N LEU A 12 -4.99 20.63 6.39
CA LEU A 12 -5.29 19.60 5.40
C LEU A 12 -5.57 18.24 6.05
N GLN A 13 -4.76 17.87 7.05
CA GLN A 13 -4.96 16.64 7.84
C GLN A 13 -6.30 16.65 8.57
N ILE A 14 -6.66 17.76 9.21
CA ILE A 14 -7.94 17.89 9.92
C ILE A 14 -9.11 17.85 8.94
N VAL A 15 -9.05 18.56 7.82
CA VAL A 15 -10.11 18.53 6.79
C VAL A 15 -10.27 17.13 6.19
N GLY A 16 -9.16 16.46 5.88
CA GLY A 16 -9.19 15.07 5.40
C GLY A 16 -9.78 14.11 6.43
N LEU A 17 -9.45 14.28 7.72
CA LEU A 17 -9.99 13.46 8.79
C LEU A 17 -11.49 13.71 9.01
N LEU A 18 -11.94 14.96 8.94
CA LEU A 18 -13.35 15.35 9.04
C LEU A 18 -14.16 14.86 7.84
N ALA A 19 -13.63 15.00 6.62
CA ALA A 19 -14.28 14.49 5.41
C ALA A 19 -14.35 12.96 5.43
N GLY A 20 -13.27 12.29 5.85
CA GLY A 20 -13.23 10.83 5.99
C GLY A 20 -14.20 10.31 7.05
N THR A 21 -14.26 10.95 8.22
CA THR A 21 -15.23 10.58 9.27
C THR A 21 -16.68 10.85 8.85
N ALA A 22 -16.97 11.94 8.15
CA ALA A 22 -18.29 12.20 7.59
C ALA A 22 -18.71 11.14 6.56
N LEU A 23 -17.81 10.76 5.65
CA LEU A 23 -18.08 9.69 4.67
C LEU A 23 -18.27 8.32 5.33
N LEU A 24 -17.49 8.02 6.37
CA LEU A 24 -17.67 6.79 7.16
C LEU A 24 -19.00 6.78 7.91
N ALA A 25 -19.45 7.91 8.45
CA ALA A 25 -20.74 8.03 9.12
C ALA A 25 -21.91 7.83 8.14
N VAL A 26 -21.82 8.41 6.94
CA VAL A 26 -22.80 8.19 5.86
C VAL A 26 -22.80 6.73 5.41
N GLY A 27 -21.63 6.13 5.21
CA GLY A 27 -21.50 4.70 4.89
C GLY A 27 -22.11 3.79 5.97
N GLY A 28 -21.89 4.13 7.25
CA GLY A 28 -22.51 3.44 8.39
C GLY A 28 -24.04 3.56 8.40
N ALA A 29 -24.59 4.73 8.07
CA ALA A 29 -26.03 4.93 7.96
C ALA A 29 -26.67 4.09 6.84
N VAL A 30 -26.00 3.99 5.68
CA VAL A 30 -26.46 3.16 4.54
C VAL A 30 -26.34 1.66 4.85
N ALA A 31 -25.36 1.25 5.67
CA ALA A 31 -25.13 -0.15 6.02
C ALA A 31 -26.31 -0.80 6.76
N PHE A 32 -27.18 -0.02 7.42
CA PHE A 32 -28.39 -0.54 8.05
C PHE A 32 -29.43 -1.07 7.05
N GLY A 33 -29.44 -0.57 5.81
CA GLY A 33 -30.36 -1.02 4.76
C GLY A 33 -29.78 -2.13 3.88
N SER A 34 -28.48 -2.09 3.58
CA SER A 34 -27.83 -3.04 2.67
C SER A 34 -26.38 -3.34 3.07
N PRO A 35 -26.15 -4.12 4.15
CA PRO A 35 -24.82 -4.31 4.73
C PRO A 35 -23.83 -4.96 3.77
N VAL A 36 -24.26 -5.93 2.97
CA VAL A 36 -23.40 -6.63 1.99
C VAL A 36 -22.99 -5.69 0.84
N ALA A 37 -23.91 -4.87 0.34
CA ALA A 37 -23.60 -3.91 -0.73
C ALA A 37 -22.59 -2.86 -0.26
N VAL A 38 -22.75 -2.35 0.97
CA VAL A 38 -21.79 -1.42 1.57
C VAL A 38 -20.42 -2.07 1.77
N LEU A 39 -20.38 -3.32 2.21
CA LEU A 39 -19.13 -4.06 2.41
C LEU A 39 -18.37 -4.31 1.10
N ARG A 40 -19.08 -4.63 0.01
CA ARG A 40 -18.48 -4.75 -1.33
C ARG A 40 -17.93 -3.41 -1.83
N ALA A 41 -18.69 -2.33 -1.69
CA ALA A 41 -18.23 -0.98 -2.04
C ALA A 41 -17.03 -0.55 -1.17
N TYR A 42 -17.04 -0.92 0.11
CA TYR A 42 -15.94 -0.70 1.03
C TYR A 42 -14.67 -1.42 0.58
N LEU A 43 -14.76 -2.68 0.16
CA LEU A 43 -13.61 -3.43 -0.37
C LEU A 43 -12.99 -2.73 -1.58
N VAL A 44 -13.80 -2.19 -2.50
CA VAL A 44 -13.32 -1.41 -3.65
C VAL A 44 -12.61 -0.12 -3.21
N ALA A 45 -13.22 0.64 -2.29
CA ALA A 45 -12.62 1.87 -1.77
C ALA A 45 -11.31 1.57 -1.02
N TRP A 46 -11.29 0.51 -0.22
CA TRP A 46 -10.09 0.04 0.47
C TRP A 46 -9.01 -0.41 -0.51
N ALA A 47 -9.37 -1.10 -1.60
CA ALA A 47 -8.45 -1.55 -2.64
C ALA A 47 -7.68 -0.39 -3.25
N TYR A 48 -8.35 0.74 -3.50
CA TYR A 48 -7.70 1.95 -4.00
C TYR A 48 -6.61 2.48 -3.06
N TRP A 49 -6.91 2.57 -1.76
CA TRP A 49 -5.92 3.03 -0.79
C TRP A 49 -4.79 2.02 -0.59
N TRP A 50 -5.12 0.73 -0.65
CA TRP A 50 -4.13 -0.34 -0.64
C TRP A 50 -3.17 -0.27 -1.84
N THR A 51 -3.68 -0.13 -3.07
CA THR A 51 -2.84 -0.02 -4.27
C THR A 51 -1.93 1.20 -4.21
N LEU A 52 -2.42 2.34 -3.73
CA LEU A 52 -1.59 3.52 -3.50
C LEU A 52 -0.44 3.24 -2.51
N ALA A 53 -0.73 2.59 -1.39
CA ALA A 53 0.26 2.32 -0.34
C ALA A 53 1.33 1.30 -0.78
N VAL A 54 0.93 0.19 -1.40
CA VAL A 54 1.87 -0.80 -1.92
C VAL A 54 2.65 -0.26 -3.13
N GLY A 55 2.05 0.60 -3.95
CA GLY A 55 2.74 1.31 -5.03
C GLY A 55 3.87 2.19 -4.51
N GLY A 56 3.61 2.95 -3.44
CA GLY A 56 4.65 3.70 -2.72
C GLY A 56 5.76 2.79 -2.19
N LEU A 57 5.43 1.64 -1.61
CA LEU A 57 6.42 0.66 -1.15
C LEU A 57 7.29 0.15 -2.30
N GLY A 58 6.66 -0.29 -3.40
CA GLY A 58 7.36 -0.80 -4.58
C GLY A 58 8.32 0.23 -5.19
N LEU A 59 7.87 1.47 -5.34
CA LEU A 59 8.71 2.56 -5.85
C LEU A 59 9.85 2.93 -4.87
N ALA A 60 9.60 2.91 -3.56
CA ALA A 60 10.65 3.14 -2.56
C ALA A 60 11.76 2.07 -2.63
N CYS A 61 11.38 0.80 -2.77
CA CYS A 61 12.32 -0.30 -3.00
C CYS A 61 13.07 -0.13 -4.34
N LEU A 62 12.37 0.23 -5.42
CA LEU A 62 12.97 0.46 -6.74
C LEU A 62 14.00 1.61 -6.73
N HIS A 63 13.69 2.72 -6.07
CA HIS A 63 14.62 3.82 -5.90
C HIS A 63 15.87 3.41 -5.13
N GLN A 64 15.71 2.55 -4.13
CA GLN A 64 16.83 2.03 -3.37
C GLN A 64 17.76 1.15 -4.21
N THR A 65 17.20 0.34 -5.10
CA THR A 65 17.96 -0.53 -6.00
C THR A 65 18.69 0.27 -7.07
N THR A 66 18.00 1.22 -7.72
CA THR A 66 18.54 1.96 -8.86
C THR A 66 19.47 3.11 -8.47
N SER A 67 19.32 3.66 -7.24
CA SER A 67 20.03 4.87 -6.80
C SER A 67 19.90 6.06 -7.76
N GLY A 68 18.83 6.12 -8.55
CA GLY A 68 18.60 7.20 -9.52
C GLY A 68 18.17 8.50 -8.85
N ARG A 69 18.71 9.64 -9.30
CA ARG A 69 18.37 10.98 -8.79
C ARG A 69 16.93 11.41 -9.13
N TRP A 70 16.34 10.83 -10.18
CA TRP A 70 15.04 11.22 -10.75
C TRP A 70 13.85 11.17 -9.78
N GLY A 71 13.92 10.40 -8.70
CA GLY A 71 12.84 10.37 -7.70
C GLY A 71 13.27 10.76 -6.31
N LEU A 72 14.38 11.50 -6.14
CA LEU A 72 14.71 12.07 -4.83
C LEU A 72 13.56 12.95 -4.31
N VAL A 73 12.98 13.75 -5.21
CA VAL A 73 11.84 14.63 -4.91
C VAL A 73 10.59 13.83 -4.47
N THR A 74 10.34 12.67 -5.07
CA THR A 74 9.13 11.86 -4.82
C THR A 74 9.34 10.75 -3.79
N SER A 75 10.58 10.39 -3.45
CA SER A 75 10.93 9.33 -2.47
C SER A 75 10.30 9.60 -1.10
N ARG A 76 10.39 10.87 -0.66
CA ARG A 76 9.41 11.61 0.18
C ARG A 76 8.05 10.93 0.34
N ALA A 77 7.28 11.10 -0.72
CA ALA A 77 5.89 10.73 -0.80
C ALA A 77 5.71 9.21 -0.81
N PHE A 78 6.57 8.48 -1.53
CA PHE A 78 6.49 7.02 -1.61
C PHE A 78 6.71 6.34 -0.25
N GLU A 79 7.69 6.80 0.53
CA GLU A 79 7.92 6.32 1.89
C GLU A 79 6.72 6.62 2.81
N ALA A 80 6.12 7.81 2.68
CA ALA A 80 4.94 8.19 3.44
C ALA A 80 3.73 7.32 3.08
N MET A 81 3.50 7.05 1.79
CA MET A 81 2.46 6.13 1.31
C MET A 81 2.67 4.72 1.89
N ALA A 82 3.88 4.18 1.79
CA ALA A 82 4.22 2.86 2.31
C ALA A 82 3.98 2.75 3.83
N ARG A 83 4.24 3.82 4.59
CA ARG A 83 4.02 3.87 6.04
C ARG A 83 2.53 3.82 6.44
N THR A 84 1.59 3.90 5.50
CA THR A 84 0.15 3.73 5.78
C THR A 84 -0.32 2.26 5.75
N LEU A 85 0.52 1.33 5.29
CA LEU A 85 0.18 -0.11 5.21
C LEU A 85 -0.36 -0.74 6.51
N PRO A 86 0.13 -0.41 7.72
CA PRO A 86 -0.42 -0.96 8.97
C PRO A 86 -1.85 -0.51 9.21
N LEU A 87 -2.12 0.77 8.91
CA LEU A 87 -3.47 1.32 9.05
C LEU A 87 -4.42 0.61 8.08
N LEU A 88 -3.96 0.30 6.86
CA LEU A 88 -4.74 -0.45 5.88
C LEU A 88 -4.96 -1.90 6.28
N GLY A 89 -3.99 -2.52 6.98
CA GLY A 89 -4.16 -3.83 7.58
C GLY A 89 -5.29 -3.84 8.63
N LEU A 90 -5.32 -2.83 9.50
CA LEU A 90 -6.43 -2.65 10.45
C LEU A 90 -7.75 -2.35 9.73
N ALA A 91 -7.71 -1.51 8.68
CA ALA A 91 -8.88 -1.18 7.88
C ALA A 91 -9.41 -2.40 7.08
N PHE A 92 -8.64 -3.49 6.94
CA PHE A 92 -9.15 -4.71 6.31
C PHE A 92 -10.03 -5.55 7.26
N ALA A 93 -10.06 -5.23 8.56
CA ALA A 93 -10.81 -6.00 9.55
C ALA A 93 -12.30 -6.22 9.22
N PRO A 94 -13.09 -5.25 8.70
CA PRO A 94 -14.49 -5.49 8.34
C PRO A 94 -14.68 -6.61 7.31
N VAL A 95 -13.75 -6.73 6.35
CA VAL A 95 -13.75 -7.78 5.32
C VAL A 95 -13.48 -9.14 5.95
N LEU A 96 -12.53 -9.21 6.88
CA LEU A 96 -12.20 -10.43 7.61
C LEU A 96 -13.33 -10.92 8.51
N LEU A 97 -14.02 -10.01 9.20
CA LEU A 97 -15.13 -10.34 10.10
C LEU A 97 -16.37 -10.85 9.35
N ARG A 98 -16.54 -10.45 8.08
CA ARG A 98 -17.70 -10.79 7.25
C ARG A 98 -17.30 -11.51 5.96
N LEU A 99 -16.29 -12.39 6.08
CA LEU A 99 -15.70 -13.09 4.94
C LEU A 99 -16.75 -13.87 4.13
N GLY A 100 -17.68 -14.55 4.81
CA GLY A 100 -18.74 -15.35 4.18
C GLY A 100 -19.79 -14.55 3.40
N ASP A 101 -19.87 -13.24 3.59
CA ASP A 101 -20.80 -12.38 2.84
C ASP A 101 -20.20 -11.92 1.50
N ILE A 102 -18.87 -11.98 1.38
CA ILE A 102 -18.12 -11.46 0.24
C ILE A 102 -17.61 -12.59 -0.64
N TYR A 103 -17.05 -13.64 -0.04
CA TYR A 103 -16.30 -14.66 -0.76
C TYR A 103 -17.13 -15.93 -0.96
N PRO A 104 -17.44 -16.32 -2.22
CA PRO A 104 -18.31 -17.46 -2.50
C PRO A 104 -17.73 -18.82 -2.09
N TRP A 105 -16.39 -18.91 -1.96
CA TRP A 105 -15.71 -20.12 -1.50
C TRP A 105 -15.83 -20.36 0.02
N TYR A 106 -16.33 -19.39 0.78
CA TYR A 106 -16.45 -19.52 2.22
C TYR A 106 -17.57 -20.51 2.60
N GLY A 107 -17.20 -21.56 3.33
CA GLY A 107 -18.15 -22.61 3.76
C GLY A 107 -18.42 -23.68 2.71
N VAL A 108 -17.77 -23.62 1.55
CA VAL A 108 -17.78 -24.69 0.55
C VAL A 108 -16.88 -25.83 1.04
N ASP A 109 -17.35 -27.06 0.84
CA ASP A 109 -16.65 -28.27 1.22
C ASP A 109 -15.38 -28.51 0.37
N ALA A 110 -14.41 -29.20 0.98
CA ALA A 110 -13.12 -29.44 0.34
C ALA A 110 -13.21 -30.30 -0.92
N GLU A 111 -14.22 -31.18 -1.02
CA GLU A 111 -14.45 -32.03 -2.18
C GLU A 111 -14.87 -31.19 -3.40
N THR A 112 -15.84 -30.29 -3.22
CA THR A 112 -16.26 -29.33 -4.27
C THR A 112 -15.13 -28.38 -4.69
N LEU A 113 -14.31 -27.92 -3.74
CA LEU A 113 -13.17 -27.03 -4.04
C LEU A 113 -11.99 -27.78 -4.70
N GLY A 114 -11.88 -29.09 -4.48
CA GLY A 114 -10.78 -29.92 -4.95
C GLY A 114 -9.41 -29.38 -4.52
N ASN A 115 -8.46 -29.31 -5.45
CA ASN A 115 -7.10 -28.81 -5.18
C ASN A 115 -7.07 -27.36 -4.66
N ARG A 116 -8.12 -26.56 -4.91
CA ARG A 116 -8.22 -25.18 -4.43
C ARG A 116 -8.45 -25.09 -2.93
N ALA A 117 -8.99 -26.14 -2.29
CA ALA A 117 -9.28 -26.15 -0.85
C ALA A 117 -8.03 -25.88 0.02
N MET A 118 -6.85 -26.29 -0.46
CA MET A 118 -5.58 -26.00 0.21
C MET A 118 -5.30 -24.49 0.29
N TRP A 119 -5.71 -23.73 -0.73
CA TRP A 119 -5.49 -22.28 -0.81
C TRP A 119 -6.70 -21.49 -0.28
N LEU A 120 -7.90 -21.82 -0.75
CA LEU A 120 -9.18 -21.18 -0.44
C LEU A 120 -9.83 -21.82 0.79
N ASN A 121 -9.19 -21.63 1.94
CA ASN A 121 -9.81 -21.91 3.23
C ASN A 121 -9.62 -20.71 4.16
N PRO A 122 -10.55 -20.50 5.13
CA PRO A 122 -10.50 -19.31 5.97
C PRO A 122 -9.18 -19.18 6.73
N GLN A 123 -8.70 -20.25 7.38
CA GLN A 123 -7.50 -20.22 8.22
C GLN A 123 -6.26 -19.78 7.43
N ALA A 124 -6.05 -20.34 6.24
CA ALA A 124 -4.94 -19.99 5.37
C ALA A 124 -5.08 -18.56 4.83
N PHE A 125 -6.30 -18.12 4.48
CA PHE A 125 -6.57 -16.74 4.06
C PHE A 125 -6.21 -15.71 5.15
N PHE A 126 -6.62 -15.98 6.40
CA PHE A 126 -6.27 -15.13 7.55
C PHE A 126 -4.75 -15.08 7.78
N GLY A 127 -4.09 -16.25 7.75
CA GLY A 127 -2.65 -16.35 7.93
C GLY A 127 -1.87 -15.61 6.84
N ARG A 128 -2.25 -15.80 5.57
CA ARG A 128 -1.63 -15.11 4.43
C ARG A 128 -1.85 -13.60 4.47
N THR A 129 -3.09 -13.15 4.70
CA THR A 129 -3.43 -11.73 4.86
C THR A 129 -2.57 -11.07 5.94
N THR A 130 -2.46 -11.71 7.11
CA THR A 130 -1.60 -11.23 8.21
C THR A 130 -0.14 -11.19 7.78
N GLY A 131 0.35 -12.26 7.12
CA GLY A 131 1.70 -12.35 6.61
C GLY A 131 2.05 -11.24 5.61
N TYR A 132 1.15 -10.89 4.70
CA TYR A 132 1.33 -9.80 3.74
C TYR A 132 1.52 -8.47 4.45
N PHE A 133 0.63 -8.13 5.40
CA PHE A 133 0.74 -6.89 6.15
C PHE A 133 2.00 -6.84 7.02
N VAL A 134 2.42 -7.95 7.63
CA VAL A 134 3.69 -8.01 8.38
C VAL A 134 4.88 -7.75 7.46
N VAL A 135 4.95 -8.44 6.32
CA VAL A 135 6.04 -8.27 5.35
C VAL A 135 6.11 -6.82 4.85
N TRP A 136 4.99 -6.27 4.39
CA TRP A 136 4.95 -4.90 3.88
C TRP A 136 5.25 -3.86 4.96
N THR A 137 4.76 -4.08 6.18
CA THR A 137 5.08 -3.23 7.34
C THR A 137 6.59 -3.24 7.59
N VAL A 138 7.19 -4.41 7.76
CA VAL A 138 8.64 -4.49 8.00
C VAL A 138 9.43 -3.84 6.87
N LEU A 139 9.06 -4.08 5.61
CA LEU A 139 9.72 -3.45 4.47
C LEU A 139 9.55 -1.93 4.46
N ALA A 140 8.33 -1.42 4.67
CA ALA A 140 8.06 0.01 4.68
C ALA A 140 8.89 0.75 5.73
N TRP A 141 9.00 0.20 6.95
CA TRP A 141 9.86 0.78 7.98
C TRP A 141 11.33 0.64 7.67
N THR A 142 11.77 -0.51 7.16
CA THR A 142 13.19 -0.74 6.87
C THR A 142 13.66 0.18 5.75
N VAL A 143 12.96 0.24 4.62
CA VAL A 143 13.35 1.08 3.48
C VAL A 143 13.38 2.58 3.86
N SER A 144 12.36 3.06 4.57
CA SER A 144 12.29 4.46 5.01
C SER A 144 13.26 4.83 6.14
N SER A 145 13.64 3.88 7.01
CA SER A 145 14.66 4.16 8.03
C SER A 145 16.07 4.27 7.42
N TRP A 146 16.28 3.55 6.31
CA TRP A 146 17.56 3.54 5.61
C TRP A 146 17.67 4.60 4.51
N SER A 147 16.58 5.27 4.14
CA SER A 147 16.61 6.35 3.16
C SER A 147 17.40 7.57 3.66
N GLY A 148 17.32 7.91 4.95
CA GLY A 148 18.13 8.98 5.54
C GLY A 148 19.65 8.74 5.44
N ARG A 149 20.09 7.48 5.46
CA ARG A 149 21.51 7.12 5.27
C ARG A 149 21.99 7.31 3.83
N ARG A 150 21.06 7.39 2.88
CA ARG A 150 21.33 7.61 1.46
C ARG A 150 21.66 9.08 1.20
N ASP A 151 21.02 9.99 1.95
CA ASP A 151 21.24 11.43 1.86
C ASP A 151 22.62 11.85 2.42
N SER A 152 23.21 11.05 3.32
CA SER A 152 24.49 11.35 3.97
C SER A 152 25.75 10.93 3.20
N ALA A 153 25.65 10.72 1.88
CA ALA A 153 26.75 10.21 1.03
C ALA A 153 27.39 8.91 1.58
N PRO A 154 26.67 7.77 1.55
CA PRO A 154 27.10 6.53 2.20
C PRO A 154 28.41 5.98 1.64
N LYS A 155 29.21 5.35 2.51
CA LYS A 155 30.43 4.63 2.10
C LYS A 155 30.08 3.53 1.07
N PRO A 156 31.01 3.12 0.18
CA PRO A 156 30.74 2.10 -0.85
C PRO A 156 30.13 0.79 -0.30
N GLU A 157 30.58 0.34 0.86
CA GLU A 157 30.06 -0.86 1.54
C GLU A 157 28.59 -0.71 1.97
N GLN A 158 28.22 0.46 2.47
CA GLN A 158 26.85 0.77 2.89
C GLN A 158 25.92 0.89 1.67
N ARG A 159 26.42 1.40 0.54
CA ARG A 159 25.68 1.49 -0.72
C ARG A 159 25.29 0.11 -1.25
N SER A 160 26.20 -0.87 -1.20
CA SER A 160 25.90 -2.26 -1.60
C SER A 160 24.79 -2.87 -0.75
N GLY A 161 24.84 -2.65 0.58
CA GLY A 161 23.79 -3.10 1.50
C GLY A 161 22.42 -2.51 1.19
N LEU A 162 22.35 -1.20 0.88
CA LEU A 162 21.12 -0.53 0.47
C LEU A 162 20.55 -1.16 -0.81
N ILE A 163 21.36 -1.35 -1.85
CA ILE A 163 20.90 -1.94 -3.12
C ILE A 163 20.36 -3.36 -2.91
N LYS A 164 21.04 -4.19 -2.12
CA LYS A 164 20.59 -5.55 -1.79
C LYS A 164 19.25 -5.55 -1.04
N LEU A 165 19.08 -4.63 -0.09
CA LEU A 165 17.83 -4.45 0.63
C LEU A 165 16.69 -4.05 -0.32
N GLY A 166 16.93 -3.09 -1.23
CA GLY A 166 15.95 -2.67 -2.23
C GLY A 166 15.55 -3.81 -3.17
N ALA A 167 16.53 -4.59 -3.65
CA ALA A 167 16.29 -5.72 -4.54
C ALA A 167 15.52 -6.86 -3.85
N ALA A 168 15.91 -7.23 -2.63
CA ALA A 168 15.18 -8.22 -1.83
C ALA A 168 13.77 -7.72 -1.49
N GLY A 169 13.63 -6.44 -1.15
CA GLY A 169 12.35 -5.79 -0.90
C GLY A 169 11.44 -5.81 -2.12
N LEU A 170 11.96 -5.55 -3.32
CA LEU A 170 11.21 -5.67 -4.58
C LEU A 170 10.71 -7.08 -4.83
N LEU A 171 11.55 -8.10 -4.64
CA LEU A 171 11.15 -9.50 -4.82
C LEU A 171 9.99 -9.86 -3.88
N LEU A 172 10.15 -9.54 -2.60
CA LEU A 172 9.10 -9.78 -1.59
C LEU A 172 7.83 -9.00 -1.93
N PHE A 173 7.95 -7.73 -2.32
CA PHE A 173 6.84 -6.88 -2.75
C PHE A 173 6.07 -7.50 -3.93
N VAL A 174 6.76 -7.92 -5.00
CA VAL A 174 6.12 -8.49 -6.19
C VAL A 174 5.37 -9.78 -5.84
N LEU A 175 6.00 -10.68 -5.09
CA LEU A 175 5.39 -11.96 -4.71
C LEU A 175 4.16 -11.75 -3.82
N THR A 176 4.31 -10.99 -2.73
CA THR A 176 3.23 -10.77 -1.76
C THR A 176 2.08 -9.96 -2.34
N THR A 177 2.33 -8.94 -3.17
CA THR A 177 1.28 -8.17 -3.84
C THR A 177 0.52 -9.02 -4.85
N SER A 178 1.23 -9.89 -5.58
CA SER A 178 0.60 -10.82 -6.50
C SER A 178 -0.34 -11.78 -5.77
N PHE A 179 0.14 -12.45 -4.72
CA PHE A 179 -0.70 -13.38 -3.96
C PHE A 179 -1.86 -12.67 -3.24
N ALA A 180 -1.64 -11.47 -2.70
CA ALA A 180 -2.70 -10.66 -2.12
C ALA A 180 -3.79 -10.30 -3.15
N ALA A 181 -3.42 -9.98 -4.39
CA ALA A 181 -4.38 -9.74 -5.45
C ALA A 181 -5.21 -11.00 -5.80
N LEU A 182 -4.57 -12.17 -5.79
CA LEU A 182 -5.28 -13.45 -5.97
C LEU A 182 -6.26 -13.72 -4.83
N ASP A 183 -5.81 -13.52 -3.59
CA ASP A 183 -6.63 -13.74 -2.41
C ASP A 183 -7.80 -12.76 -2.33
N TRP A 184 -7.56 -11.47 -2.47
CA TRP A 184 -8.58 -10.47 -2.12
C TRP A 184 -9.52 -10.10 -3.26
N PHE A 185 -9.10 -10.29 -4.51
CA PHE A 185 -9.89 -9.86 -5.67
C PHE A 185 -10.18 -10.99 -6.63
N MET A 186 -9.18 -11.81 -7.00
CA MET A 186 -9.44 -12.93 -7.92
C MET A 186 -10.37 -13.98 -7.28
N SER A 187 -10.22 -14.24 -5.97
CA SER A 187 -11.03 -15.23 -5.27
C SER A 187 -12.50 -14.81 -5.05
N LEU A 188 -12.89 -13.59 -5.41
CA LEU A 188 -14.29 -13.18 -5.46
C LEU A 188 -15.07 -14.00 -6.51
N GLU A 189 -14.40 -14.41 -7.59
CA GLU A 189 -14.91 -15.31 -8.62
C GLU A 189 -14.01 -16.56 -8.68
N PRO A 190 -14.25 -17.59 -7.84
CA PRO A 190 -13.33 -18.73 -7.67
C PRO A 190 -13.08 -19.56 -8.93
N ASP A 191 -14.00 -19.50 -9.89
CA ASP A 191 -13.94 -20.24 -11.16
C ASP A 191 -13.24 -19.45 -12.28
N TRP A 192 -12.90 -18.19 -12.03
CA TRP A 192 -12.11 -17.37 -12.94
C TRP A 192 -10.64 -17.31 -12.52
N TYR A 193 -9.74 -17.38 -13.50
CA TYR A 193 -8.29 -17.39 -13.25
C TYR A 193 -7.53 -16.58 -14.29
N SER A 194 -6.49 -15.87 -13.82
CA SER A 194 -5.58 -15.13 -14.69
C SER A 194 -4.20 -15.01 -14.05
N THR A 195 -3.18 -15.47 -14.77
CA THR A 195 -1.78 -15.43 -14.30
C THR A 195 -1.22 -14.01 -14.26
N ILE A 196 -1.71 -13.10 -15.12
CA ILE A 196 -1.26 -11.70 -15.18
C ILE A 196 -1.97 -10.82 -14.14
N TYR A 197 -3.01 -11.31 -13.48
CA TYR A 197 -3.86 -10.49 -12.61
C TYR A 197 -3.10 -9.77 -11.50
N GLY A 198 -2.17 -10.46 -10.82
CA GLY A 198 -1.30 -9.84 -9.82
C GLY A 198 -0.39 -8.75 -10.41
N ALA A 199 0.10 -8.95 -11.63
CA ALA A 199 0.94 -7.95 -12.31
C ALA A 199 0.14 -6.69 -12.67
N LEU A 200 -1.14 -6.82 -13.06
CA LEU A 200 -2.01 -5.67 -13.31
C LEU A 200 -2.12 -4.79 -12.07
N PHE A 201 -2.34 -5.38 -10.88
CA PHE A 201 -2.35 -4.64 -9.62
C PHE A 201 -1.02 -3.94 -9.31
N ILE A 202 0.11 -4.58 -9.61
CA ILE A 202 1.44 -3.99 -9.40
C ILE A 202 1.66 -2.79 -10.33
N ILE A 203 1.26 -2.90 -11.60
CA ILE A 203 1.36 -1.81 -12.58
C ILE A 203 0.48 -0.64 -12.14
N ASP A 204 -0.78 -0.90 -11.80
CA ASP A 204 -1.72 0.13 -11.34
C ASP A 204 -1.23 0.81 -10.06
N ALA A 205 -0.73 0.03 -9.10
CA ALA A 205 -0.12 0.55 -7.88
C ALA A 205 1.04 1.49 -8.19
N GLY A 206 1.93 1.11 -9.12
CA GLY A 206 3.04 1.95 -9.57
C GLY A 206 2.56 3.26 -10.21
N LEU A 207 1.57 3.20 -11.11
CA LEU A 207 1.01 4.37 -11.79
C LEU A 207 0.34 5.34 -10.81
N ILE A 208 -0.51 4.83 -9.92
CA ILE A 208 -1.22 5.63 -8.92
C ILE A 208 -0.21 6.30 -7.96
N ALA A 209 0.78 5.54 -7.48
CA ALA A 209 1.79 6.09 -6.58
C ALA A 209 2.64 7.17 -7.27
N LEU A 210 3.07 6.95 -8.53
CA LEU A 210 3.77 7.98 -9.32
C LEU A 210 2.94 9.25 -9.46
N ALA A 211 1.66 9.12 -9.86
CA ALA A 211 0.77 10.26 -10.04
C ALA A 211 0.61 11.07 -8.75
N VAL A 212 0.32 10.41 -7.62
CA VAL A 212 0.20 11.09 -6.32
C VAL A 212 1.53 11.65 -5.85
N GLY A 213 2.66 10.97 -6.13
CA GLY A 213 4.00 11.46 -5.83
C GLY A 213 4.31 12.77 -6.57
N ILE A 214 3.98 12.84 -7.86
CA ILE A 214 4.14 14.05 -8.68
C ILE A 214 3.25 15.18 -8.17
N LEU A 215 1.97 14.91 -7.89
CA LEU A 215 1.04 15.91 -7.34
C LEU A 215 1.52 16.44 -5.98
N THR A 216 2.05 15.55 -5.14
CA THR A 216 2.61 15.92 -3.83
C THR A 216 3.84 16.81 -4.01
N ALA A 217 4.76 16.44 -4.89
CA ALA A 217 5.93 17.25 -5.22
C ALA A 217 5.53 18.64 -5.77
N TRP A 218 4.59 18.68 -6.71
CA TRP A 218 4.08 19.89 -7.32
C TRP A 218 3.43 20.82 -6.29
N SER A 219 2.60 20.28 -5.37
CA SER A 219 1.96 21.05 -4.30
C SER A 219 2.96 21.71 -3.34
N ARG A 220 4.19 21.19 -3.28
CA ARG A 220 5.27 21.67 -2.41
C ARG A 220 6.35 22.44 -3.15
N ARG A 221 6.19 22.71 -4.45
CA ARG A 221 7.22 23.31 -5.31
C ARG A 221 7.77 24.65 -4.77
N ASP A 222 6.93 25.44 -4.12
CA ASP A 222 7.31 26.77 -3.61
C ASP A 222 7.92 26.72 -2.19
N SER A 223 7.96 25.54 -1.57
CA SER A 223 8.51 25.35 -0.22
C SER A 223 10.04 25.53 -0.20
N ALA A 224 10.56 26.04 0.91
CA ALA A 224 12.01 26.26 1.08
C ALA A 224 12.82 24.98 0.85
N ALA A 225 12.30 23.82 1.28
CA ALA A 225 12.92 22.52 1.05
C ALA A 225 13.10 22.19 -0.44
N MET A 226 12.12 22.52 -1.30
CA MET A 226 12.22 22.26 -2.74
C MET A 226 13.19 23.19 -3.46
N ARG A 227 13.38 24.42 -2.95
CA ARG A 227 14.36 25.37 -3.51
C ARG A 227 15.80 24.94 -3.25
N GLU A 228 16.06 24.34 -2.08
CA GLU A 228 17.37 23.78 -1.73
C GLU A 228 17.76 22.63 -2.67
N TYR A 229 16.82 21.73 -3.01
CA TYR A 229 17.06 20.68 -3.99
C TYR A 229 17.38 21.21 -5.39
N ALA A 230 16.73 22.30 -5.82
CA ALA A 230 16.98 22.92 -7.13
C ALA A 230 18.37 23.55 -7.22
N THR A 231 18.92 24.09 -6.12
CA THR A 231 20.26 24.70 -6.08
C THR A 231 21.41 23.68 -6.02
N VAL A 232 21.14 22.42 -5.63
CA VAL A 232 22.15 21.35 -5.61
C VAL A 232 22.36 20.72 -6.99
N GLU A 233 21.48 21.03 -7.96
CA GLU A 233 21.58 20.56 -9.35
C GLU A 233 22.17 21.58 -10.35
N SER A 234 22.42 22.82 -9.92
CA SER A 234 23.14 23.86 -10.69
C SER A 234 24.62 23.92 -10.34
#